data_AF-A0A078G738-F1
#
_entry.id   AF-A0A078G738-F1
#
_cell.length_a   1.000
_cell.length_b   1.000
_cell.length_c   1.000
_cell.angle_alpha   90.00
_cell.angle_beta   90.00
_cell.angle_gamma   90.00
#
_symmetry.space_group_name_H-M   'P 1'
#
loop_
_entity.id
_entity.type
_entity.pdbx_description
1 polymer ?
#
loop_
_entity_poly.entity_id
_entity_poly.type
_entity_poly.pdbx_seq_one_letter_code
_entity_poly.pdbx_strand_id
1 'polypeptide(L)'
;MASPGFTDVFAALVAVINAKFPEVAELLLKRVVLQLKRAYKRNDKPQLLAAVKFIAHLVNQQVAEEIIALELVTVLLENPTDDSVEVAVGFVTECGAMLQDVTPKGLHGIFERFRGILHEGEIDKRVQYLIEGLFAIRKAKFQGHPAVRPELDLVEEKYSHDISIDDEINPETSLDVFKPDPDFLENEKKYEVLKKELLDETETNLVNLRRTIYLTIMSSVDFEEAGHKLLKIKLEPGQEMELCIMLLECCSQERTYLRYYGLLGQRFYALPWHVLAYIRLTEEDTTSSSRIFIKILFQELSEHLGIRLLNERLQDPTMQESLESIFPKDNPKNTRFAINFFTSIGLGGITENLREYLKNMPRLIMQQQKQVAESESSSGSDSSGSESDSSTSSSSSSSSSSDESDREKRKRRRRS
;
A
#
# COMPACT_ATOMS: atom_id res chain seq x y z
N MET A 1 16.86 -24.03 12.58
CA MET A 1 15.97 -22.93 12.14
C MET A 1 15.26 -22.38 13.36
N ALA A 2 15.40 -21.08 13.66
CA ALA A 2 14.99 -20.53 14.95
C ALA A 2 13.47 -20.33 15.12
N SER A 3 12.70 -20.30 14.02
CA SER A 3 11.25 -20.05 14.09
C SER A 3 10.45 -20.94 13.11
N PRO A 4 10.16 -22.21 13.48
CA PRO A 4 9.38 -23.14 12.67
C PRO A 4 7.89 -22.78 12.52
N GLY A 5 7.43 -21.71 13.21
CA GLY A 5 6.05 -21.21 13.12
C GLY A 5 5.78 -20.41 11.84
N PHE A 6 6.81 -19.83 11.22
CA PHE A 6 6.71 -19.01 10.00
C PHE A 6 7.26 -19.72 8.76
N THR A 7 7.38 -21.05 8.81
CA THR A 7 8.01 -21.84 7.75
C THR A 7 7.27 -21.73 6.41
N ASP A 8 5.95 -21.61 6.45
CA ASP A 8 5.09 -21.35 5.30
C ASP A 8 5.39 -19.99 4.64
N VAL A 9 5.57 -18.94 5.46
CA VAL A 9 5.95 -17.59 5.00
C VAL A 9 7.37 -17.60 4.42
N PHE A 10 8.32 -18.27 5.07
CA PHE A 10 9.68 -18.40 4.55
C PHE A 10 9.71 -19.16 3.22
N ALA A 11 8.93 -20.23 3.07
CA ALA A 11 8.84 -20.95 1.81
C ALA A 11 8.21 -20.10 0.69
N ALA A 12 7.21 -19.27 1.01
CA ALA A 12 6.64 -18.33 0.05
C ALA A 12 7.67 -17.29 -0.41
N LEU A 13 8.46 -16.74 0.51
CA LEU A 13 9.57 -15.84 0.16
C LEU A 13 10.61 -16.53 -0.73
N VAL A 14 10.97 -17.78 -0.41
CA VAL A 14 11.89 -18.55 -1.24
C VAL A 14 11.30 -18.79 -2.63
N ALA A 15 10.00 -19.04 -2.77
CA ALA A 15 9.35 -19.19 -4.06
C ALA A 15 9.45 -17.90 -4.91
N VAL A 16 9.25 -16.73 -4.29
CA VAL A 16 9.43 -15.43 -4.97
C VAL A 16 10.89 -15.23 -5.41
N ILE A 17 11.86 -15.55 -4.54
CA ILE A 17 13.28 -15.48 -4.90
C ILE A 17 13.58 -16.46 -6.04
N ASN A 18 13.08 -17.69 -5.97
CA ASN A 18 13.32 -18.74 -6.94
C ASN A 18 12.82 -18.37 -8.35
N ALA A 19 11.70 -17.65 -8.45
CA ALA A 19 11.19 -17.15 -9.72
C ALA A 19 12.14 -16.18 -10.44
N LYS A 20 13.03 -15.51 -9.70
CA LYS A 20 14.00 -14.54 -10.24
C LYS A 20 15.44 -15.06 -10.23
N PHE A 21 15.78 -15.86 -9.23
CA PHE A 21 17.12 -16.38 -8.94
C PHE A 21 17.04 -17.87 -8.59
N PRO A 22 16.83 -18.77 -9.57
CA PRO A 22 16.71 -20.21 -9.30
C PRO A 22 17.94 -20.78 -8.58
N GLU A 23 19.13 -20.33 -8.95
CA GLU A 23 20.41 -20.78 -8.36
C GLU A 23 20.49 -20.52 -6.84
N VAL A 24 19.90 -19.42 -6.36
CA VAL A 24 19.86 -19.09 -4.92
C VAL A 24 18.95 -20.05 -4.17
N ALA A 25 17.80 -20.38 -4.74
CA ALA A 25 16.86 -21.33 -4.16
C ALA A 25 17.41 -22.77 -4.20
N GLU A 26 18.09 -23.15 -5.28
CA GLU A 26 18.79 -24.43 -5.40
C GLU A 26 19.85 -24.59 -4.30
N LEU A 27 20.71 -23.57 -4.11
CA LEU A 27 21.72 -23.56 -3.05
C LEU A 27 21.10 -23.66 -1.65
N LEU A 28 19.99 -22.95 -1.43
CA LEU A 28 19.24 -23.04 -0.17
C LEU A 28 18.71 -24.46 0.05
N LEU A 29 18.09 -25.08 -0.96
CA LEU A 29 17.57 -26.45 -0.87
C LEU A 29 18.71 -27.44 -0.57
N LYS A 30 19.85 -27.35 -1.28
CA LYS A 30 21.07 -28.12 -1.00
C LYS A 30 21.49 -28.02 0.47
N ARG A 31 21.57 -26.80 1.01
CA ARG A 31 21.95 -26.55 2.41
C ARG A 31 20.94 -27.14 3.40
N VAL A 32 19.64 -27.06 3.12
CA VAL A 32 18.58 -27.62 3.97
C VAL A 32 18.62 -29.15 3.97
N VAL A 33 18.81 -29.79 2.82
CA VAL A 33 18.94 -31.25 2.70
C VAL A 33 20.19 -31.73 3.45
N LEU A 34 21.31 -31.03 3.33
CA LEU A 34 22.52 -31.34 4.11
C LEU A 34 22.28 -31.20 5.62
N GLN A 35 21.53 -30.18 6.05
CA GLN A 35 21.15 -29.99 7.45
C GLN A 35 20.25 -31.14 7.94
N LEU A 36 19.31 -31.59 7.12
CA LEU A 36 18.47 -32.76 7.39
C LEU A 36 19.31 -34.03 7.55
N LYS A 37 20.22 -34.33 6.59
CA LYS A 37 21.13 -35.50 6.67
C LYS A 37 21.96 -35.48 7.96
N ARG A 38 22.45 -34.30 8.36
CA ARG A 38 23.24 -34.13 9.61
C ARG A 38 22.39 -34.30 10.86
N ALA A 39 21.17 -33.75 10.89
CA ALA A 39 20.25 -33.88 12.02
C ALA A 39 19.81 -35.33 12.22
N TYR A 40 19.48 -36.03 11.12
CA TYR A 40 19.11 -37.44 11.14
C TYR A 40 20.26 -38.31 11.67
N LYS A 41 21.49 -38.15 11.14
CA LYS A 41 22.67 -38.90 11.60
C LYS A 41 23.04 -38.65 13.07
N ARG A 42 22.69 -37.48 13.62
CA ARG A 42 22.98 -37.10 15.02
C ARG A 42 21.81 -37.39 15.97
N ASN A 43 20.68 -37.90 15.47
CA ASN A 43 19.43 -38.01 16.23
C ASN A 43 19.00 -36.68 16.89
N ASP A 44 19.24 -35.54 16.22
CA ASP A 44 18.79 -34.23 16.70
C ASP A 44 17.35 -33.98 16.22
N LYS A 45 16.39 -34.47 17.03
CA LYS A 45 14.96 -34.40 16.71
C LYS A 45 14.43 -32.97 16.48
N PRO A 46 14.74 -31.96 17.32
CA PRO A 46 14.29 -30.59 17.08
C PRO A 46 14.77 -30.02 15.74
N GLN A 47 16.04 -30.24 15.38
CA GLN A 47 16.55 -29.78 14.08
C GLN A 47 15.96 -30.55 12.91
N LEU A 48 15.77 -31.86 13.07
CA LEU A 48 15.15 -32.72 12.06
C LEU A 48 13.73 -32.26 11.76
N LEU A 49 12.90 -32.06 12.79
CA LEU A 49 11.52 -31.56 12.65
C LEU A 49 11.47 -30.23 11.90
N ALA A 50 12.36 -29.29 12.24
CA ALA A 50 12.40 -28.00 11.58
C ALA A 50 12.79 -28.10 10.10
N ALA A 51 13.81 -28.90 9.76
CA ALA A 51 14.26 -29.10 8.38
C ALA A 51 13.21 -29.82 7.53
N VAL A 52 12.62 -30.89 8.07
CA VAL A 52 11.54 -31.67 7.45
C VAL A 52 10.33 -30.78 7.17
N LYS A 53 9.90 -29.97 8.15
CA LYS A 53 8.80 -29.02 7.95
C LYS A 53 9.11 -27.98 6.86
N PHE A 54 10.35 -27.52 6.77
CA PHE A 54 10.73 -26.56 5.73
C PHE A 54 10.70 -27.18 4.34
N ILE A 55 11.24 -28.40 4.18
CA ILE A 55 11.15 -29.15 2.93
C ILE A 55 9.68 -29.35 2.53
N ALA A 56 8.79 -29.67 3.48
CA ALA A 56 7.36 -29.84 3.19
C ALA A 56 6.76 -28.58 2.54
N HIS A 57 7.04 -27.41 3.09
CA HIS A 57 6.54 -26.15 2.53
C HIS A 57 7.25 -25.75 1.23
N LEU A 58 8.53 -26.12 1.03
CA LEU A 58 9.22 -25.90 -0.26
C LEU A 58 8.63 -26.78 -1.38
N VAL A 59 8.25 -28.02 -1.08
CA VAL A 59 7.51 -28.90 -2.00
C VAL A 59 6.11 -28.34 -2.27
N ASN A 60 5.41 -27.85 -1.25
CA ASN A 60 4.10 -27.22 -1.45
C ASN A 60 4.18 -25.99 -2.37
N GLN A 61 5.23 -25.18 -2.23
CA GLN A 61 5.47 -24.02 -3.09
C GLN A 61 6.10 -24.39 -4.45
N GLN A 62 6.30 -25.69 -4.72
CA GLN A 62 6.92 -26.22 -5.95
C GLN A 62 8.33 -25.68 -6.21
N VAL A 63 9.06 -25.33 -5.15
CA VAL A 63 10.50 -24.98 -5.23
C VAL A 63 11.33 -26.26 -5.33
N ALA A 64 10.93 -27.31 -4.64
CA ALA A 64 11.53 -28.64 -4.71
C ALA A 64 10.57 -29.61 -5.41
N GLU A 65 11.10 -30.50 -6.24
CA GLU A 65 10.30 -31.59 -6.81
C GLU A 65 9.79 -32.54 -5.73
N GLU A 66 8.65 -33.17 -5.97
CA GLU A 66 8.00 -34.06 -5.00
C GLU A 66 8.77 -35.36 -4.71
N ILE A 67 9.74 -35.71 -5.55
CA ILE A 67 10.59 -36.90 -5.38
C ILE A 67 11.32 -36.85 -4.03
N ILE A 68 11.81 -35.68 -3.63
CA ILE A 68 12.50 -35.50 -2.34
C ILE A 68 11.59 -35.81 -1.15
N ALA A 69 10.28 -35.56 -1.27
CA ALA A 69 9.32 -35.89 -0.22
C ALA A 69 9.10 -37.40 -0.11
N LEU A 70 9.06 -38.12 -1.23
CA LEU A 70 8.93 -39.58 -1.26
C LEU A 70 10.19 -40.26 -0.70
N GLU A 71 11.38 -39.79 -1.09
CA GLU A 71 12.66 -40.27 -0.56
C GLU A 71 12.74 -40.03 0.95
N LEU A 72 12.38 -38.84 1.42
CA LEU A 72 12.47 -38.49 2.84
C LEU A 72 11.60 -39.40 3.70
N VAL A 73 10.35 -39.64 3.29
CA VAL A 73 9.44 -40.54 4.02
C VAL A 73 9.96 -41.97 3.98
N THR A 74 10.54 -42.40 2.86
CA THR A 74 11.13 -43.75 2.74
C THR A 74 12.30 -43.92 3.71
N VAL A 75 13.19 -42.94 3.81
CA VAL A 75 14.33 -42.96 4.74
C VAL A 75 13.86 -42.95 6.21
N LEU A 76 12.85 -42.15 6.55
CA LEU A 76 12.31 -42.09 7.92
C LEU A 76 11.59 -43.38 8.33
N LEU A 77 11.00 -44.11 7.38
CA LEU A 77 10.22 -45.33 7.63
C LEU A 77 10.96 -46.62 7.30
N GLU A 78 12.23 -46.57 6.88
CA GLU A 78 13.03 -47.77 6.58
C GLU A 78 13.24 -48.62 7.83
N ASN A 79 13.55 -47.98 8.96
CA ASN A 79 13.62 -48.58 10.29
C ASN A 79 12.69 -47.78 11.23
N PRO A 80 11.40 -48.15 11.33
CA PRO A 80 10.41 -47.35 12.03
C PRO A 80 10.68 -47.33 13.53
N THR A 81 10.97 -46.15 14.07
CA THR A 81 11.06 -45.87 15.50
C THR A 81 9.94 -44.90 15.88
N ASP A 82 9.57 -44.82 17.16
CA ASP A 82 8.50 -43.92 17.59
C ASP A 82 8.76 -42.45 17.16
N ASP A 83 10.02 -42.02 17.24
CA ASP A 83 10.45 -40.69 16.82
C ASP A 83 10.43 -40.50 15.30
N SER A 84 10.94 -41.47 14.53
CA SER A 84 10.99 -41.35 13.07
C SER A 84 9.59 -41.38 12.44
N VAL A 85 8.68 -42.18 13.01
CA VAL A 85 7.28 -42.23 12.60
C VAL A 85 6.55 -40.94 12.97
N GLU A 86 6.78 -40.38 14.16
CA GLU A 86 6.21 -39.06 14.53
C GLU A 86 6.65 -37.96 13.56
N VAL A 87 7.93 -37.92 13.19
CA VAL A 87 8.46 -36.96 12.21
C VAL A 87 7.84 -37.19 10.84
N ALA A 88 7.73 -38.44 10.38
CA ALA A 88 7.13 -38.77 9.09
C ALA A 88 5.64 -38.41 9.03
N VAL A 89 4.87 -38.66 10.09
CA VAL A 89 3.45 -38.28 10.17
C VAL A 89 3.31 -36.76 10.10
N GLY A 90 4.14 -36.01 10.86
CA GLY A 90 4.15 -34.55 10.81
C GLY A 90 4.47 -34.02 9.41
N PHE A 91 5.46 -34.59 8.74
CA PHE A 91 5.84 -34.22 7.38
C PHE A 91 4.69 -34.41 6.37
N VAL A 92 4.10 -35.61 6.34
CA VAL A 92 3.01 -35.94 5.40
C VAL A 92 1.75 -35.14 5.71
N THR A 93 1.54 -34.73 6.96
CA THR A 93 0.44 -33.82 7.31
C THR A 93 0.59 -32.46 6.61
N GLU A 94 1.81 -31.93 6.51
CA GLU A 94 2.07 -30.61 5.93
C GLU A 94 2.11 -30.61 4.38
N CYS A 95 2.71 -31.64 3.76
CA CYS A 95 2.83 -31.72 2.29
C CYS A 95 1.87 -32.69 1.58
N GLY A 96 1.06 -33.44 2.34
CA GLY A 96 0.22 -34.49 1.78
C GLY A 96 -0.84 -34.00 0.81
N ALA A 97 -1.35 -32.77 0.97
CA ALA A 97 -2.25 -32.14 0.01
C ALA A 97 -1.58 -31.98 -1.36
N MET A 98 -0.35 -31.46 -1.40
CA MET A 98 0.41 -31.30 -2.65
C MET A 98 0.74 -32.65 -3.29
N LEU A 99 1.19 -33.63 -2.49
CA LEU A 99 1.45 -34.98 -2.99
C LEU A 99 0.20 -35.68 -3.52
N GLN A 100 -0.98 -35.37 -2.97
CA GLN A 100 -2.23 -35.92 -3.46
C GLN A 100 -2.56 -35.42 -4.87
N ASP A 101 -2.24 -34.15 -5.15
CA ASP A 101 -2.53 -33.51 -6.44
C ASP A 101 -1.49 -33.86 -7.51
N VAL A 102 -0.20 -33.91 -7.15
CA VAL A 102 0.91 -34.13 -8.10
C VAL A 102 1.24 -35.61 -8.26
N THR A 103 1.38 -36.37 -7.17
CA THR A 103 1.80 -37.79 -7.18
C THR A 103 0.92 -38.71 -6.32
N PRO A 104 -0.37 -38.90 -6.69
CA PRO A 104 -1.31 -39.68 -5.87
C PRO A 104 -0.89 -41.14 -5.65
N LYS A 105 -0.13 -41.72 -6.60
CA LYS A 105 0.44 -43.08 -6.48
C LYS A 105 1.57 -43.13 -5.44
N GLY A 106 2.44 -42.13 -5.43
CA GLY A 106 3.52 -42.01 -4.44
C GLY A 106 2.95 -41.84 -3.03
N LEU A 107 1.98 -40.94 -2.88
CA LEU A 107 1.25 -40.78 -1.62
C LEU A 107 0.55 -42.08 -1.19
N HIS A 108 -0.08 -42.80 -2.11
CA HIS A 108 -0.68 -44.10 -1.78
C HIS A 108 0.36 -45.10 -1.24
N GLY A 109 1.54 -45.19 -1.86
CA GLY A 109 2.65 -46.01 -1.37
C GLY A 109 3.09 -45.65 0.06
N ILE A 110 3.17 -44.36 0.39
CA ILE A 110 3.46 -43.89 1.75
C ILE A 110 2.43 -44.41 2.77
N PHE A 111 1.14 -44.32 2.45
CA PHE A 111 0.09 -44.79 3.34
C PHE A 111 0.05 -46.32 3.49
N GLU A 112 0.42 -47.08 2.46
CA GLU A 112 0.58 -48.54 2.60
C GLU A 112 1.73 -48.88 3.56
N ARG A 113 2.83 -48.12 3.55
CA ARG A 113 3.92 -48.27 4.54
C ARG A 113 3.43 -48.00 5.97
N PHE A 114 2.72 -46.90 6.20
CA PHE A 114 2.11 -46.63 7.51
C PHE A 114 1.13 -47.71 7.97
N ARG A 115 0.36 -48.31 7.05
CA ARG A 115 -0.54 -49.43 7.37
C ARG A 115 0.26 -50.68 7.79
N GLY A 116 1.36 -50.97 7.12
CA GLY A 116 2.27 -52.08 7.48
C GLY A 116 2.74 -51.95 8.93
N ILE A 117 3.23 -50.76 9.30
CA ILE A 117 3.71 -50.47 10.65
C ILE A 117 2.61 -50.66 11.71
N LEU A 118 1.37 -50.23 11.42
CA LEU A 118 0.22 -50.45 12.33
C LEU A 118 -0.11 -51.94 12.53
N HIS A 119 0.07 -52.77 11.49
CA HIS A 119 -0.23 -54.21 11.57
C HIS A 119 0.88 -55.01 12.25
N GLU A 120 2.14 -54.60 12.12
CA GLU A 120 3.29 -55.23 12.78
C GLU A 120 3.22 -55.05 14.31
N GLY A 121 2.68 -53.92 14.78
CA GLY A 121 2.32 -53.73 16.20
C GLY A 121 3.51 -53.50 17.14
N GLU A 122 4.69 -53.21 16.60
CA GLU A 122 5.93 -52.97 17.38
C GLU A 122 6.06 -51.53 17.91
N ILE A 123 5.17 -50.62 17.50
CA ILE A 123 5.18 -49.19 17.85
C ILE A 123 4.29 -48.84 19.05
N ASP A 124 4.66 -47.79 19.78
CA ASP A 124 3.89 -47.32 20.94
C ASP A 124 2.47 -46.84 20.57
N LYS A 125 1.54 -46.95 21.52
CA LYS A 125 0.13 -46.55 21.35
C LYS A 125 -0.01 -45.10 20.90
N ARG A 126 0.85 -44.19 21.38
CA ARG A 126 0.84 -42.79 20.95
C ARG A 126 1.05 -42.67 19.44
N VAL A 127 2.02 -43.41 18.90
CA VAL A 127 2.39 -43.38 17.49
C VAL A 127 1.28 -44.00 16.63
N GLN A 128 0.64 -45.07 17.13
CA GLN A 128 -0.54 -45.64 16.49
C GLN A 128 -1.66 -44.60 16.33
N TYR A 129 -1.97 -43.83 17.38
CA TYR A 129 -2.95 -42.74 17.30
C TYR A 129 -2.56 -41.64 16.30
N LEU A 130 -1.26 -41.31 16.19
CA LEU A 130 -0.78 -40.34 15.21
C LEU A 130 -1.00 -40.83 13.77
N ILE A 131 -0.71 -42.10 13.49
CA ILE A 131 -0.94 -42.69 12.18
C ILE A 131 -2.45 -42.72 11.88
N GLU A 132 -3.28 -43.17 12.81
CA GLU A 132 -4.75 -43.16 12.64
C GLU A 132 -5.29 -41.75 12.34
N GLY A 133 -4.78 -40.74 13.06
CA GLY A 133 -5.07 -39.34 12.81
C GLY A 133 -4.71 -38.93 11.37
N LEU A 134 -3.55 -39.34 10.87
CA LEU A 134 -3.13 -39.07 9.49
C LEU A 134 -4.07 -39.73 8.45
N PHE A 135 -4.54 -40.97 8.71
CA PHE A 135 -5.55 -41.61 7.84
C PHE A 135 -6.87 -40.83 7.84
N ALA A 136 -7.29 -40.25 8.97
CA ALA A 136 -8.46 -39.41 9.04
C ALA A 136 -8.28 -38.11 8.22
N ILE A 137 -7.11 -37.46 8.32
CA ILE A 137 -6.77 -36.28 7.50
C ILE A 137 -6.82 -36.61 6.01
N ARG A 138 -6.25 -37.75 5.59
CA ARG A 138 -6.33 -38.22 4.19
C ARG A 138 -7.77 -38.43 3.73
N LYS A 139 -8.61 -39.05 4.57
CA LYS A 139 -10.03 -39.29 4.27
C LYS A 139 -10.79 -37.97 4.11
N ALA A 140 -10.43 -36.96 4.90
CA ALA A 140 -10.91 -35.60 4.78
C ALA A 140 -10.25 -34.80 3.64
N LYS A 141 -9.41 -35.43 2.80
CA LYS A 141 -8.67 -34.80 1.69
C LYS A 141 -7.83 -33.59 2.16
N PHE A 142 -7.16 -33.74 3.30
CA PHE A 142 -6.31 -32.70 3.90
C PHE A 142 -7.01 -31.37 4.17
N GLN A 143 -8.33 -31.40 4.41
CA GLN A 143 -9.06 -30.23 4.89
C GLN A 143 -8.43 -29.71 6.20
N GLY A 144 -8.06 -28.43 6.22
CA GLY A 144 -7.32 -27.79 7.32
C GLY A 144 -5.81 -27.69 7.11
N HIS A 145 -5.26 -28.44 6.14
CA HIS A 145 -3.85 -28.43 5.75
C HIS A 145 -3.72 -28.18 4.23
N PRO A 146 -4.13 -27.00 3.73
CA PRO A 146 -3.95 -26.68 2.31
C PRO A 146 -2.45 -26.64 1.98
N ALA A 147 -2.08 -27.08 0.78
CA ALA A 147 -0.69 -27.07 0.33
C ALA A 147 -0.08 -25.66 0.42
N VAL A 148 -0.72 -24.68 -0.24
CA VAL A 148 -0.35 -23.27 -0.19
C VAL A 148 -1.58 -22.47 0.23
N ARG A 149 -1.39 -21.53 1.17
CA ARG A 149 -2.46 -20.59 1.54
C ARG A 149 -2.66 -19.59 0.39
N PRO A 150 -3.90 -19.18 0.07
CA PRO A 150 -4.15 -18.25 -1.05
C PRO A 150 -3.35 -16.95 -0.97
N GLU A 151 -3.11 -16.43 0.22
CA GLU A 151 -2.33 -15.22 0.46
C GLU A 151 -0.81 -15.39 0.19
N LEU A 152 -0.33 -16.62 0.14
CA LEU A 152 1.09 -16.97 -0.03
C LEU A 152 1.39 -17.53 -1.43
N ASP A 153 0.41 -17.62 -2.32
CA ASP A 153 0.58 -18.06 -3.71
C ASP A 153 0.87 -16.84 -4.61
N LEU A 154 2.11 -16.34 -4.49
CA LEU A 154 2.52 -15.05 -5.08
C LEU A 154 3.20 -15.18 -6.45
N VAL A 155 3.42 -16.40 -6.94
CA VAL A 155 4.26 -16.67 -8.11
C VAL A 155 3.48 -17.47 -9.13
N GLU A 156 3.31 -16.91 -10.33
CA GLU A 156 2.62 -17.58 -11.45
C GLU A 156 3.52 -18.64 -12.12
N GLU A 157 4.77 -18.28 -12.44
CA GLU A 157 5.73 -19.18 -13.06
C GLU A 157 6.66 -19.79 -12.01
N LYS A 158 6.43 -21.08 -11.72
CA LYS A 158 7.19 -21.84 -10.71
C LYS A 158 8.26 -22.69 -11.38
N TYR A 159 9.44 -22.71 -10.77
CA TYR A 159 10.58 -23.53 -11.18
C TYR A 159 10.90 -24.52 -10.06
N SER A 160 10.95 -25.81 -10.36
CA SER A 160 11.24 -26.84 -9.37
C SER A 160 12.67 -27.36 -9.54
N HIS A 161 13.34 -27.61 -8.42
CA HIS A 161 14.68 -28.17 -8.38
C HIS A 161 14.61 -29.66 -8.04
N ASP A 162 15.23 -30.47 -8.90
CA ASP A 162 15.46 -31.90 -8.64
C ASP A 162 16.73 -32.07 -7.80
N ILE A 163 16.55 -32.51 -6.55
CA ILE A 163 17.65 -32.78 -5.61
C ILE A 163 17.29 -34.05 -4.85
N SER A 164 18.15 -35.07 -4.95
CA SER A 164 18.00 -36.29 -4.17
C SER A 164 18.64 -36.16 -2.79
N ILE A 165 18.07 -36.85 -1.81
CA ILE A 165 18.63 -36.94 -0.46
C ILE A 165 19.94 -37.71 -0.46
N ASP A 166 20.15 -38.63 -1.40
CA ASP A 166 21.35 -39.47 -1.43
C ASP A 166 22.57 -38.77 -2.04
N ASP A 167 22.35 -37.69 -2.80
CA ASP A 167 23.40 -36.98 -3.51
C ASP A 167 24.54 -36.43 -2.62
N GLU A 168 25.72 -36.31 -3.22
CA GLU A 168 26.85 -35.59 -2.65
C GLU A 168 26.66 -34.08 -2.82
N ILE A 169 26.14 -33.45 -1.76
CA ILE A 169 25.77 -32.04 -1.78
C ILE A 169 26.93 -31.16 -1.33
N ASN A 170 27.36 -30.25 -2.20
CA ASN A 170 28.25 -29.15 -1.84
C ASN A 170 27.44 -27.95 -1.30
N PRO A 171 27.61 -27.54 -0.03
CA PRO A 171 26.90 -26.40 0.54
C PRO A 171 27.47 -25.03 0.14
N GLU A 172 28.61 -25.00 -0.55
CA GLU A 172 29.30 -23.77 -0.96
C GLU A 172 29.46 -22.76 0.19
N THR A 173 29.85 -23.25 1.37
CA THR A 173 30.03 -22.43 2.58
C THR A 173 31.06 -21.32 2.42
N SER A 174 31.91 -21.41 1.40
CA SER A 174 32.86 -20.36 1.04
C SER A 174 32.21 -19.05 0.60
N LEU A 175 30.95 -19.09 0.15
CA LEU A 175 30.19 -17.90 -0.25
C LEU A 175 29.79 -17.03 0.95
N ASP A 176 29.72 -17.62 2.15
CA ASP A 176 29.33 -16.89 3.38
C ASP A 176 30.50 -16.07 3.96
N VAL A 177 31.70 -16.21 3.39
CA VAL A 177 32.92 -15.55 3.86
C VAL A 177 33.36 -14.51 2.83
N PHE A 178 33.55 -13.27 3.27
CA PHE A 178 34.06 -12.19 2.43
C PHE A 178 35.44 -12.56 1.84
N LYS A 179 35.55 -12.38 0.53
CA LYS A 179 36.78 -12.57 -0.23
C LYS A 179 36.97 -11.39 -1.19
N PRO A 180 38.21 -10.97 -1.45
CA PRO A 180 38.47 -9.98 -2.48
C PRO A 180 38.09 -10.57 -3.84
N ASP A 181 37.15 -9.92 -4.52
CA ASP A 181 36.75 -10.25 -5.89
C ASP A 181 37.53 -9.35 -6.87
N PRO A 182 38.41 -9.91 -7.73
CA PRO A 182 39.13 -9.12 -8.73
C PRO A 182 38.19 -8.44 -9.72
N ASP A 183 37.00 -9.00 -9.95
CA ASP A 183 36.00 -8.53 -10.91
C ASP A 183 34.85 -7.76 -10.22
N PHE A 184 35.05 -7.33 -8.96
CA PHE A 184 34.03 -6.65 -8.15
C PHE A 184 33.34 -5.50 -8.90
N LEU A 185 34.12 -4.63 -9.57
CA LEU A 185 33.58 -3.49 -10.31
C LEU A 185 32.70 -3.89 -11.49
N GLU A 186 32.96 -5.03 -12.11
CA GLU A 186 32.13 -5.54 -13.20
C GLU A 186 30.88 -6.23 -12.67
N ASN A 187 31.02 -7.03 -11.61
CA ASN A 187 29.91 -7.73 -10.98
C ASN A 187 28.90 -6.77 -10.33
N GLU A 188 29.38 -5.69 -9.70
CA GLU A 188 28.53 -4.63 -9.15
C GLU A 188 27.70 -3.94 -10.25
N LYS A 189 28.31 -3.69 -11.43
CA LYS A 189 27.59 -3.13 -12.58
C LYS A 189 26.53 -4.09 -13.12
N LYS A 190 26.84 -5.39 -13.21
CA LYS A 190 25.87 -6.41 -13.63
C LYS A 190 24.70 -6.49 -12.65
N TYR A 191 24.98 -6.45 -11.34
CA TYR A 191 23.96 -6.45 -10.30
C TYR A 191 23.06 -5.21 -10.38
N GLU A 192 23.62 -4.02 -10.58
CA GLU A 192 22.85 -2.78 -10.75
C GLU A 192 21.94 -2.81 -12.00
N VAL A 193 22.41 -3.36 -13.11
CA VAL A 193 21.57 -3.55 -14.32
C VAL A 193 20.40 -4.47 -14.02
N LEU A 194 20.68 -5.62 -13.40
CA LEU A 194 19.67 -6.62 -13.06
C LEU A 194 18.67 -6.10 -12.02
N LYS A 195 19.14 -5.33 -11.03
CA LYS A 195 18.30 -4.68 -10.02
C LYS A 195 17.32 -3.70 -10.66
N LYS A 196 17.77 -2.88 -11.63
CA LYS A 196 16.92 -1.92 -12.33
C LYS A 196 15.85 -2.59 -13.19
N GLU A 197 16.21 -3.70 -13.82
CA GLU A 197 15.27 -4.52 -14.59
C GLU A 197 14.20 -5.14 -13.67
N LEU A 198 14.59 -5.63 -12.49
CA LEU A 198 13.67 -6.27 -11.55
C LEU A 198 12.75 -5.29 -10.79
N LEU A 199 13.26 -4.11 -10.42
CA LEU A 199 12.51 -3.12 -9.64
C LEU A 199 11.74 -2.11 -10.51
N ASP A 200 11.76 -2.28 -11.84
CA ASP A 200 11.12 -1.41 -12.84
C ASP A 200 11.22 0.08 -12.47
N GLU A 201 12.45 0.57 -12.26
CA GLU A 201 12.73 2.00 -12.00
C GLU A 201 12.36 2.91 -13.18
N THR A 202 11.82 2.35 -14.27
CA THR A 202 11.52 3.06 -15.52
C THR A 202 10.07 3.53 -15.64
N GLU A 203 9.23 3.29 -14.61
CA GLU A 203 7.77 3.57 -14.64
C GLU A 203 7.08 2.98 -15.88
N THR A 204 7.68 1.99 -16.54
CA THR A 204 7.21 1.54 -17.87
C THR A 204 5.84 0.92 -17.78
N ASN A 205 5.56 0.17 -16.72
CA ASN A 205 4.23 -0.35 -16.44
C ASN A 205 3.20 0.77 -16.24
N LEU A 206 3.54 1.85 -15.54
CA LEU A 206 2.67 3.01 -15.35
C LEU A 206 2.43 3.75 -16.67
N VAL A 207 3.48 3.95 -17.47
CA VAL A 207 3.37 4.58 -18.80
C VAL A 207 2.50 3.74 -19.75
N ASN A 208 2.65 2.41 -19.72
CA ASN A 208 1.84 1.48 -20.50
C ASN A 208 0.37 1.50 -20.05
N LEU A 209 0.12 1.56 -18.74
CA LEU A 209 -1.21 1.71 -18.17
C LEU A 209 -1.86 3.03 -18.64
N ARG A 210 -1.15 4.16 -18.48
CA ARG A 210 -1.60 5.49 -18.96
C ARG A 210 -1.94 5.47 -20.44
N ARG A 211 -1.06 4.90 -21.27
CA ARG A 211 -1.28 4.76 -22.72
C ARG A 211 -2.52 3.94 -23.04
N THR A 212 -2.74 2.85 -22.30
CA THR A 212 -3.91 1.98 -22.48
C THR A 212 -5.21 2.71 -22.12
N ILE A 213 -5.23 3.42 -20.99
CA ILE A 213 -6.37 4.24 -20.57
C ILE A 213 -6.66 5.33 -21.61
N TYR A 214 -5.63 6.07 -22.03
CA TYR A 214 -5.74 7.11 -23.06
C TYR A 214 -6.35 6.57 -24.36
N LEU A 215 -5.77 5.49 -24.91
CA LEU A 215 -6.27 4.89 -26.15
C LEU A 215 -7.69 4.38 -26.00
N THR A 216 -8.05 3.83 -24.84
CA THR A 216 -9.41 3.35 -24.58
C THR A 216 -10.41 4.52 -24.58
N ILE A 217 -10.07 5.64 -23.95
CA ILE A 217 -10.91 6.85 -23.92
C ILE A 217 -11.06 7.45 -25.32
N MET A 218 -9.97 7.54 -26.08
CA MET A 218 -9.96 8.21 -27.40
C MET A 218 -10.50 7.35 -28.55
N SER A 219 -10.46 6.03 -28.42
CA SER A 219 -10.97 5.10 -29.46
C SER A 219 -12.45 4.73 -29.28
N SER A 220 -13.05 5.07 -28.13
CA SER A 220 -14.45 4.78 -27.86
C SER A 220 -15.35 5.84 -28.47
N VAL A 221 -16.50 5.42 -28.98
CA VAL A 221 -17.45 6.34 -29.64
C VAL A 221 -18.28 7.09 -28.59
N ASP A 222 -18.74 6.36 -27.56
CA ASP A 222 -19.62 6.88 -26.51
C ASP A 222 -19.06 6.59 -25.10
N PHE A 223 -19.48 7.38 -24.11
CA PHE A 223 -19.00 7.27 -22.73
C PHE A 223 -19.41 5.93 -22.08
N GLU A 224 -20.52 5.33 -22.51
CA GLU A 224 -20.95 4.02 -22.02
C GLU A 224 -20.00 2.90 -22.46
N GLU A 225 -19.54 2.95 -23.71
CA GLU A 225 -18.57 2.02 -24.27
C GLU A 225 -17.22 2.18 -23.57
N ALA A 226 -16.74 3.43 -23.47
CA ALA A 226 -15.48 3.76 -22.79
C ALA A 226 -15.49 3.25 -21.33
N GLY A 227 -16.57 3.55 -20.59
CA GLY A 227 -16.70 3.12 -19.19
C GLY A 227 -16.72 1.61 -19.04
N HIS A 228 -17.36 0.87 -19.95
CA HIS A 228 -17.39 -0.59 -19.88
C HIS A 228 -16.02 -1.22 -20.22
N LYS A 229 -15.29 -0.65 -21.19
CA LYS A 229 -13.92 -1.10 -21.51
C LYS A 229 -12.94 -0.81 -20.38
N LEU A 230 -13.02 0.38 -19.78
CA LEU A 230 -12.18 0.77 -18.65
C LEU A 230 -12.39 -0.12 -17.41
N LEU A 231 -13.64 -0.51 -17.11
CA LEU A 231 -13.95 -1.45 -16.01
C LEU A 231 -13.41 -2.87 -16.23
N LYS A 232 -13.05 -3.24 -17.47
CA LYS A 232 -12.45 -4.53 -17.80
C LYS A 232 -10.92 -4.53 -17.66
N ILE A 233 -10.30 -3.37 -17.50
CA ILE A 233 -8.86 -3.28 -17.24
C ILE A 233 -8.61 -3.79 -15.82
N LYS A 234 -7.70 -4.77 -15.67
CA LYS A 234 -7.26 -5.23 -14.36
C LYS A 234 -6.33 -4.18 -13.76
N LEU A 235 -6.83 -3.41 -12.80
CA LEU A 235 -6.05 -2.42 -12.06
C LEU A 235 -5.49 -3.06 -10.79
N GLU A 236 -4.23 -2.78 -10.47
CA GLU A 236 -3.64 -3.16 -9.19
C GLU A 236 -4.09 -2.20 -8.07
N PRO A 237 -4.13 -2.64 -6.80
CA PRO A 237 -4.47 -1.78 -5.68
C PRO A 237 -3.58 -0.53 -5.64
N GLY A 238 -4.19 0.66 -5.71
CA GLY A 238 -3.49 1.95 -5.74
C GLY A 238 -3.37 2.59 -7.13
N GLN A 239 -3.60 1.85 -8.22
CA GLN A 239 -3.59 2.40 -9.59
C GLN A 239 -4.91 3.05 -10.00
N GLU A 240 -5.97 2.94 -9.18
CA GLU A 240 -7.30 3.48 -9.49
C GLU A 240 -7.30 5.00 -9.69
N MET A 241 -6.43 5.72 -8.95
CA MET A 241 -6.26 7.16 -9.10
C MET A 241 -5.71 7.56 -10.47
N GLU A 242 -4.97 6.66 -11.13
CA GLU A 242 -4.42 6.92 -12.45
C GLU A 242 -5.52 7.05 -13.51
N LEU A 243 -6.64 6.35 -13.32
CA LEU A 243 -7.81 6.49 -14.18
C LEU A 243 -8.44 7.89 -14.06
N CYS A 244 -8.53 8.44 -12.84
CA CYS A 244 -8.97 9.83 -12.62
C CYS A 244 -8.05 10.83 -13.33
N ILE A 245 -6.74 10.69 -13.10
CA ILE A 245 -5.72 11.61 -13.60
C ILE A 245 -5.77 11.62 -15.12
N MET A 246 -5.72 10.44 -15.75
CA MET A 246 -5.78 10.32 -17.20
C MET A 246 -7.09 10.87 -17.80
N LEU A 247 -8.24 10.66 -17.15
CA LEU A 247 -9.51 11.21 -17.60
C LEU A 247 -9.49 12.75 -17.60
N LEU A 248 -8.98 13.35 -16.52
CA LEU A 248 -8.84 14.81 -16.40
C LEU A 248 -7.82 15.38 -17.39
N GLU A 249 -6.67 14.71 -17.56
CA GLU A 249 -5.65 15.13 -18.52
C GLU A 249 -6.18 15.10 -19.95
N CYS A 250 -6.84 14.01 -20.36
CA CYS A 250 -7.52 13.93 -21.66
C CYS A 250 -8.53 15.07 -21.84
N CYS A 251 -9.38 15.32 -20.84
CA CYS A 251 -10.37 16.40 -20.90
C CYS A 251 -9.71 17.78 -21.01
N SER A 252 -8.56 17.99 -20.37
CA SER A 252 -7.86 19.28 -20.36
C SER A 252 -7.15 19.60 -21.68
N GLN A 253 -6.80 18.57 -22.46
CA GLN A 253 -6.11 18.71 -23.75
C GLN A 253 -7.09 18.99 -24.91
N GLU A 254 -8.39 18.76 -24.70
CA GLU A 254 -9.40 19.07 -25.69
C GLU A 254 -9.58 20.58 -25.90
N ARG A 255 -9.81 20.99 -27.15
CA ARG A 255 -9.95 22.41 -27.50
C ARG A 255 -11.19 23.06 -26.88
N THR A 256 -12.23 22.27 -26.64
CA THR A 256 -13.50 22.68 -26.06
C THR A 256 -14.03 21.57 -25.18
N TYR A 257 -14.67 21.92 -24.06
CA TYR A 257 -15.25 20.93 -23.16
C TYR A 257 -16.29 20.05 -23.88
N LEU A 258 -16.13 18.73 -23.75
CA LEU A 258 -17.07 17.73 -24.23
C LEU A 258 -17.82 17.11 -23.04
N ARG A 259 -19.16 17.09 -23.09
CA ARG A 259 -20.00 16.46 -22.04
C ARG A 259 -19.65 14.99 -21.80
N TYR A 260 -19.07 14.33 -22.81
CA TYR A 260 -18.51 12.98 -22.73
C TYR A 260 -17.67 12.73 -21.48
N TYR A 261 -16.71 13.62 -21.15
CA TYR A 261 -15.82 13.43 -20.00
C TYR A 261 -16.55 13.57 -18.66
N GLY A 262 -17.53 14.48 -18.57
CA GLY A 262 -18.35 14.63 -17.37
C GLY A 262 -19.23 13.41 -17.10
N LEU A 263 -19.84 12.86 -18.15
CA LEU A 263 -20.66 11.64 -18.05
C LEU A 263 -19.82 10.40 -17.72
N LEU A 264 -18.63 10.29 -18.32
CA LEU A 264 -17.67 9.24 -17.99
C LEU A 264 -17.20 9.36 -16.53
N GLY A 265 -16.87 10.59 -16.09
CA GLY A 265 -16.49 10.89 -14.72
C GLY A 265 -17.58 10.50 -13.72
N GLN A 266 -18.85 10.84 -13.99
CA GLN A 266 -19.99 10.47 -13.14
C GLN A 266 -20.13 8.95 -12.94
N ARG A 267 -19.76 8.15 -13.96
CA ARG A 267 -19.85 6.69 -13.88
C ARG A 267 -18.84 6.09 -12.91
N PHE A 268 -17.66 6.69 -12.79
CA PHE A 268 -16.60 6.20 -11.92
C PHE A 268 -16.60 6.89 -10.56
N TYR A 269 -16.97 8.16 -10.51
CA TYR A 269 -16.84 9.01 -9.34
C TYR A 269 -18.05 9.91 -9.18
N ALA A 270 -18.66 9.86 -7.99
CA ALA A 270 -19.63 10.85 -7.57
C ALA A 270 -18.90 11.87 -6.69
N LEU A 271 -18.71 13.09 -7.19
CA LEU A 271 -18.10 14.17 -6.41
C LEU A 271 -19.12 14.75 -5.43
N PRO A 272 -18.90 14.63 -4.12
CA PRO A 272 -19.75 15.24 -3.12
C PRO A 272 -19.46 16.74 -3.01
N TRP A 273 -20.46 17.53 -2.60
CA TRP A 273 -20.34 18.99 -2.51
C TRP A 273 -19.30 19.47 -1.48
N HIS A 274 -18.89 18.62 -0.52
CA HIS A 274 -17.86 18.97 0.46
C HIS A 274 -16.47 19.24 -0.17
N VAL A 275 -16.23 18.81 -1.42
CA VAL A 275 -14.97 19.12 -2.12
C VAL A 275 -14.78 20.63 -2.33
N LEU A 276 -15.85 21.42 -2.26
CA LEU A 276 -15.78 22.88 -2.33
C LEU A 276 -15.06 23.50 -1.11
N ALA A 277 -14.91 22.77 0.01
CA ALA A 277 -14.20 23.25 1.20
C ALA A 277 -12.73 23.57 0.95
N TYR A 278 -12.12 22.93 -0.05
CA TYR A 278 -10.74 23.18 -0.46
C TYR A 278 -10.56 24.51 -1.19
N ILE A 279 -11.65 25.13 -1.65
CA ILE A 279 -11.61 26.42 -2.33
C ILE A 279 -11.73 27.53 -1.28
N ARG A 280 -10.71 28.38 -1.19
CA ARG A 280 -10.73 29.59 -0.33
C ARG A 280 -10.87 30.83 -1.20
N LEU A 281 -11.86 31.67 -0.89
CA LEU A 281 -12.12 32.91 -1.65
C LEU A 281 -11.70 34.14 -0.83
N THR A 282 -10.38 34.36 -0.74
CA THR A 282 -9.78 35.53 -0.09
C THR A 282 -8.87 36.29 -1.06
N GLU A 283 -8.53 37.54 -0.75
CA GLU A 283 -7.61 38.33 -1.59
C GLU A 283 -6.20 37.73 -1.62
N GLU A 284 -5.76 37.16 -0.49
CA GLU A 284 -4.42 36.61 -0.28
C GLU A 284 -4.25 35.19 -0.83
N ASP A 285 -5.28 34.32 -0.70
CA ASP A 285 -5.18 32.91 -1.10
C ASP A 285 -5.60 32.65 -2.56
N THR A 286 -6.12 33.66 -3.28
CA THR A 286 -6.58 33.48 -4.67
C THR A 286 -5.73 34.22 -5.69
N THR A 287 -5.30 33.49 -6.72
CA THR A 287 -4.67 34.03 -7.94
C THR A 287 -5.70 34.41 -9.00
N SER A 288 -5.30 35.19 -10.00
CA SER A 288 -6.15 35.50 -11.17
C SER A 288 -6.70 34.25 -11.86
N SER A 289 -5.87 33.22 -12.05
CA SER A 289 -6.28 31.94 -12.65
C SER A 289 -7.30 31.21 -11.80
N SER A 290 -7.11 31.14 -10.48
CA SER A 290 -8.08 30.51 -9.57
C SER A 290 -9.43 31.23 -9.58
N ARG A 291 -9.44 32.56 -9.65
CA ARG A 291 -10.67 33.37 -9.75
C ARG A 291 -11.41 33.13 -11.06
N ILE A 292 -10.69 32.97 -12.17
CA ILE A 292 -11.29 32.60 -13.46
C ILE A 292 -11.89 31.19 -13.38
N PHE A 293 -11.19 30.24 -12.77
CA PHE A 293 -11.71 28.88 -12.57
C PHE A 293 -12.99 28.88 -11.73
N ILE A 294 -12.99 29.53 -10.56
CA ILE A 294 -14.17 29.64 -9.69
C ILE A 294 -15.32 30.34 -10.43
N LYS A 295 -15.04 31.39 -11.20
CA LYS A 295 -16.04 32.07 -12.03
C LYS A 295 -16.72 31.09 -12.98
N ILE A 296 -15.93 30.36 -13.78
CA ILE A 296 -16.47 29.41 -14.77
C ILE A 296 -17.26 28.30 -14.06
N LEU A 297 -16.71 27.74 -12.98
CA LEU A 297 -17.36 26.69 -12.20
C LEU A 297 -18.75 27.10 -11.71
N PHE A 298 -18.87 28.26 -11.06
CA PHE A 298 -20.15 28.70 -10.50
C PHE A 298 -21.12 29.22 -11.57
N GLN A 299 -20.63 29.78 -12.68
CA GLN A 299 -21.47 30.14 -13.83
C GLN A 299 -22.09 28.89 -14.45
N GLU A 300 -21.31 27.85 -14.70
CA GLU A 300 -21.81 26.58 -15.25
C GLU A 300 -22.79 25.89 -14.30
N LEU A 301 -22.49 25.86 -12.99
CA LEU A 301 -23.40 25.33 -11.97
C LEU A 301 -24.73 26.08 -11.96
N SER A 302 -24.69 27.42 -12.05
CA SER A 302 -25.90 28.24 -12.09
C SER A 302 -26.67 28.07 -13.40
N GLU A 303 -26.01 27.82 -14.53
CA GLU A 303 -26.65 27.57 -15.82
C GLU A 303 -27.39 26.22 -15.81
N HIS A 304 -26.80 25.19 -15.18
CA HIS A 304 -27.40 23.85 -15.11
C HIS A 304 -28.47 23.68 -14.02
N LEU A 305 -28.27 24.22 -12.82
CA LEU A 305 -29.22 24.08 -11.71
C LEU A 305 -30.24 25.21 -11.64
N GLY A 306 -29.89 26.38 -12.18
CA GLY A 306 -30.58 27.63 -11.91
C GLY A 306 -30.19 28.23 -10.56
N ILE A 307 -30.23 29.57 -10.49
CA ILE A 307 -29.76 30.32 -9.31
C ILE A 307 -30.53 30.00 -8.03
N ARG A 308 -31.83 29.68 -8.11
CA ARG A 308 -32.68 29.41 -6.95
C ARG A 308 -32.30 28.09 -6.26
N LEU A 309 -32.23 27.01 -7.04
CA LEU A 309 -31.88 25.69 -6.53
C LEU A 309 -30.43 25.64 -6.07
N LEU A 310 -29.53 26.33 -6.79
CA LEU A 310 -28.15 26.50 -6.35
C LEU A 310 -28.08 27.19 -4.98
N ASN A 311 -28.85 28.25 -4.76
CA ASN A 311 -28.88 28.96 -3.47
C ASN A 311 -29.42 28.07 -2.35
N GLU A 312 -30.49 27.31 -2.60
CA GLU A 312 -31.03 26.33 -1.64
C GLU A 312 -29.98 25.29 -1.23
N ARG A 313 -29.25 24.73 -2.21
CA ARG A 313 -28.18 23.76 -1.97
C ARG A 313 -27.01 24.36 -1.19
N LEU A 314 -26.60 25.59 -1.51
CA LEU A 314 -25.51 26.27 -0.81
C LEU A 314 -25.86 26.68 0.63
N GLN A 315 -27.15 26.71 0.98
CA GLN A 315 -27.62 27.07 2.32
C GLN A 315 -27.92 25.86 3.21
N ASP A 316 -27.81 24.64 2.68
CA ASP A 316 -28.05 23.41 3.42
C ASP A 316 -27.21 23.37 4.72
N PRO A 317 -27.84 23.29 5.91
CA PRO A 317 -27.16 23.29 7.21
C PRO A 317 -26.04 22.25 7.32
N THR A 318 -26.17 21.12 6.64
CA THR A 318 -25.18 20.04 6.68
C THR A 318 -23.88 20.38 5.95
N MET A 319 -23.91 21.35 5.03
CA MET A 319 -22.77 21.73 4.18
C MET A 319 -22.16 23.08 4.52
N GLN A 320 -22.73 23.80 5.51
CA GLN A 320 -22.29 25.17 5.84
C GLN A 320 -20.82 25.24 6.28
N GLU A 321 -20.33 24.26 7.04
CA GLU A 321 -18.93 24.19 7.46
C GLU A 321 -17.98 24.04 6.25
N SER A 322 -18.39 23.25 5.25
CA SER A 322 -17.62 23.08 4.01
C SER A 322 -17.66 24.30 3.09
N LEU A 323 -18.63 25.20 3.26
CA LEU A 323 -18.81 26.37 2.41
C LEU A 323 -18.26 27.66 3.02
N GLU A 324 -17.84 27.63 4.28
CA GLU A 324 -17.27 28.78 5.00
C GLU A 324 -16.05 29.36 4.29
N SER A 325 -15.21 28.51 3.70
CA SER A 325 -14.03 28.92 2.92
C SER A 325 -14.36 29.75 1.66
N ILE A 326 -15.50 29.50 1.02
CA ILE A 326 -15.95 30.22 -0.18
C ILE A 326 -16.82 31.43 0.21
N PHE A 327 -17.57 31.32 1.31
CA PHE A 327 -18.43 32.37 1.85
C PHE A 327 -17.92 32.84 3.24
N PRO A 328 -16.75 33.50 3.28
CA PRO A 328 -16.09 33.85 4.53
C PRO A 328 -16.90 34.83 5.39
N LYS A 329 -17.04 34.51 6.68
CA LYS A 329 -17.69 35.34 7.72
C LYS A 329 -16.71 35.80 8.82
N ASP A 330 -15.43 35.45 8.67
CA ASP A 330 -14.32 35.73 9.57
C ASP A 330 -13.96 37.22 9.64
N ASN A 331 -13.74 37.84 8.48
CA ASN A 331 -13.26 39.20 8.37
C ASN A 331 -14.14 40.02 7.41
N PRO A 332 -14.59 41.23 7.79
CA PRO A 332 -15.38 42.08 6.90
C PRO A 332 -14.72 42.36 5.55
N LYS A 333 -13.38 42.34 5.45
CA LYS A 333 -12.67 42.47 4.17
C LYS A 333 -12.91 41.26 3.27
N ASN A 334 -12.75 40.04 3.80
CA ASN A 334 -12.96 38.78 3.07
C ASN A 334 -14.43 38.63 2.65
N THR A 335 -15.37 38.95 3.55
CA THR A 335 -16.81 38.93 3.23
C THR A 335 -17.16 39.90 2.09
N ARG A 336 -16.61 41.13 2.10
CA ARG A 336 -16.82 42.09 1.00
C ARG A 336 -16.20 41.62 -0.30
N PHE A 337 -15.00 41.03 -0.23
CA PHE A 337 -14.32 40.46 -1.38
C PHE A 337 -15.18 39.38 -2.05
N ALA A 338 -15.71 38.42 -1.28
CA ALA A 338 -16.58 37.37 -1.78
C ALA A 338 -17.89 37.93 -2.39
N ILE A 339 -18.53 38.91 -1.74
CA ILE A 339 -19.73 39.58 -2.27
C ILE A 339 -19.42 40.27 -3.62
N ASN A 340 -18.33 41.03 -3.68
CA ASN A 340 -17.92 41.74 -4.90
C ASN A 340 -17.56 40.77 -6.02
N PHE A 341 -16.89 39.65 -5.69
CA PHE A 341 -16.57 38.61 -6.66
C PHE A 341 -17.83 38.01 -7.27
N PHE A 342 -18.74 37.47 -6.45
CA PHE A 342 -19.96 36.81 -6.95
C PHE A 342 -20.91 37.78 -7.66
N THR A 343 -20.98 39.04 -7.25
CA THR A 343 -21.74 40.07 -7.97
C THR A 343 -21.13 40.38 -9.34
N SER A 344 -19.80 40.49 -9.44
CA SER A 344 -19.11 40.78 -10.70
C SER A 344 -19.29 39.69 -11.75
N ILE A 345 -19.48 38.44 -11.33
CA ILE A 345 -19.73 37.30 -12.23
C ILE A 345 -21.21 37.07 -12.54
N GLY A 346 -22.11 37.93 -12.01
CA GLY A 346 -23.56 37.86 -12.26
C GLY A 346 -24.34 36.97 -11.30
N LEU A 347 -23.70 36.42 -10.26
CA LEU A 347 -24.30 35.51 -9.28
C LEU A 347 -24.52 36.20 -7.93
N GLY A 348 -25.03 37.44 -7.94
CA GLY A 348 -25.23 38.20 -6.71
C GLY A 348 -26.24 37.57 -5.73
N GLY A 349 -27.19 36.79 -6.24
CA GLY A 349 -28.27 36.18 -5.44
C GLY A 349 -27.81 35.15 -4.41
N ILE A 350 -26.67 34.48 -4.64
CA ILE A 350 -26.11 33.51 -3.68
C ILE A 350 -25.38 34.18 -2.50
N THR A 351 -25.24 35.52 -2.52
CA THR A 351 -24.56 36.28 -1.46
C THR A 351 -25.50 37.02 -0.50
N GLU A 352 -26.81 36.77 -0.57
CA GLU A 352 -27.81 37.44 0.26
C GLU A 352 -27.51 37.28 1.77
N ASN A 353 -27.24 36.06 2.23
CA ASN A 353 -26.87 35.78 3.62
C ASN A 353 -25.60 36.52 4.06
N LEU A 354 -24.59 36.66 3.18
CA LEU A 354 -23.37 37.42 3.49
C LEU A 354 -23.65 38.92 3.59
N ARG A 355 -24.55 39.45 2.76
CA ARG A 355 -24.94 40.87 2.81
C ARG A 355 -25.73 41.18 4.09
N GLU A 356 -26.62 40.28 4.49
CA GLU A 356 -27.35 40.40 5.76
C GLU A 356 -26.40 40.31 6.95
N TYR A 357 -25.46 39.37 6.92
CA TYR A 357 -24.40 39.27 7.93
C TYR A 357 -23.60 40.58 8.05
N LEU A 358 -23.16 41.16 6.93
CA LEU A 358 -22.42 42.43 6.91
C LEU A 358 -23.27 43.60 7.44
N LYS A 359 -24.58 43.65 7.12
CA LYS A 359 -25.50 44.67 7.65
C LYS A 359 -25.71 44.55 9.16
N ASN A 360 -25.76 43.32 9.68
CA ASN A 360 -25.96 43.04 11.10
C ASN A 360 -24.66 43.05 11.91
N MET A 361 -23.50 43.05 11.24
CA MET A 361 -22.17 43.00 11.85
C MET A 361 -21.90 44.13 12.88
N PRO A 362 -22.28 45.40 12.66
CA PRO A 362 -22.11 46.44 13.68
C PRO A 362 -22.95 46.17 14.95
N ARG A 363 -24.13 45.55 14.80
CA ARG A 363 -24.98 45.16 15.94
C ARG A 363 -24.40 43.97 16.68
N LEU A 364 -23.88 42.98 15.96
CA LEU A 364 -23.23 41.80 16.51
C LEU A 364 -21.93 42.16 17.25
N ILE A 365 -21.10 43.07 16.72
CA ILE A 365 -19.89 43.56 17.40
C ILE A 365 -20.27 44.31 18.68
N MET A 366 -21.30 45.15 18.65
CA MET A 366 -21.81 45.84 19.85
C MET A 366 -22.36 44.85 20.88
N GLN A 367 -23.00 43.77 20.45
CA GLN A 367 -23.56 42.72 21.32
C GLN A 367 -22.47 41.78 21.88
N GLN A 368 -21.43 41.50 21.10
CA GLN A 368 -20.26 40.73 21.49
C GLN A 368 -19.37 41.54 22.44
N GLN A 369 -19.17 42.84 22.20
CA GLN A 369 -18.53 43.75 23.18
C GLN A 369 -19.33 43.88 24.47
N LYS A 370 -20.67 43.84 24.40
CA LYS A 370 -21.54 43.85 25.58
C LYS A 370 -21.47 42.54 26.37
N GLN A 371 -21.38 41.39 25.68
CA GLN A 371 -21.15 40.09 26.31
C GLN A 371 -19.74 39.93 26.89
N VAL A 372 -18.71 40.47 26.23
CA VAL A 372 -17.33 40.52 26.77
C VAL A 372 -17.26 41.45 27.99
N ALA A 373 -17.96 42.60 27.96
CA ALA A 373 -18.08 43.48 29.12
C ALA A 373 -18.92 42.87 30.27
N GLU A 374 -19.95 42.07 29.97
CA GLU A 374 -20.73 41.32 30.97
C GLU A 374 -19.94 40.13 31.56
N SER A 375 -19.02 39.53 30.81
CA SER A 375 -18.13 38.47 31.31
C SER A 375 -16.93 39.02 32.09
N GLU A 376 -16.36 40.17 31.69
CA GLU A 376 -15.35 40.90 32.47
C GLU A 376 -15.92 41.48 33.78
N SER A 377 -17.19 41.91 33.80
CA SER A 377 -17.85 42.35 35.04
C SER A 377 -18.26 41.20 35.97
N SER A 378 -18.29 39.95 35.48
CA SER A 378 -18.54 38.76 36.30
C SER A 378 -17.30 38.10 36.91
N SER A 379 -16.09 38.58 36.55
CA SER A 379 -14.81 38.10 37.08
C SER A 379 -14.10 39.09 38.01
N GLY A 380 -14.77 40.18 38.39
CA GLY A 380 -14.22 41.26 39.21
C GLY A 380 -14.64 41.24 40.68
N SER A 381 -14.47 40.12 41.40
CA SER A 381 -14.41 40.15 42.87
C SER A 381 -13.66 38.92 43.37
N ASP A 382 -12.36 39.09 43.61
CA ASP A 382 -11.75 38.77 44.91
C ASP A 382 -10.24 39.00 44.88
N SER A 383 -9.71 39.44 46.02
CA SER A 383 -8.30 39.47 46.43
C SER A 383 -7.59 40.82 46.35
N SER A 384 -7.88 41.63 47.37
CA SER A 384 -6.94 42.53 48.03
C SER A 384 -5.68 41.80 48.50
N GLY A 385 -4.50 42.38 48.27
CA GLY A 385 -3.26 41.91 48.90
C GLY A 385 -2.00 42.60 48.42
N SER A 386 -1.70 43.74 49.06
CA SER A 386 -0.35 44.20 49.47
C SER A 386 0.66 44.57 48.38
N GLU A 387 1.07 45.85 48.31
CA GLU A 387 2.39 46.35 48.75
C GLU A 387 3.55 45.77 47.92
N SER A 388 4.46 46.53 47.28
CA SER A 388 5.01 47.84 47.57
C SER A 388 5.98 48.23 46.43
N ASP A 389 6.14 49.54 46.26
CA ASP A 389 7.38 50.28 45.96
C ASP A 389 8.10 50.19 44.59
N SER A 390 8.14 51.39 43.99
CA SER A 390 9.32 52.05 43.40
C SER A 390 9.85 51.45 42.08
N SER A 391 10.27 52.20 41.07
CA SER A 391 10.51 53.63 40.85
C SER A 391 10.89 53.78 39.38
N THR A 392 10.61 54.96 38.79
CA THR A 392 11.44 55.73 37.81
C THR A 392 12.26 54.94 36.77
N SER A 393 12.30 55.23 35.47
CA SER A 393 12.11 56.46 34.69
C SER A 393 12.63 56.16 33.26
N SER A 394 12.19 56.94 32.27
CA SER A 394 12.95 57.46 31.09
C SER A 394 14.18 56.65 30.58
N SER A 395 14.45 56.44 29.30
CA SER A 395 14.11 57.14 28.06
C SER A 395 15.03 56.58 26.97
N SER A 396 14.57 56.66 25.72
CA SER A 396 15.30 57.00 24.48
C SER A 396 16.73 56.52 24.19
N SER A 397 16.86 56.15 22.91
CA SER A 397 17.91 56.51 21.93
C SER A 397 19.17 55.65 21.79
N SER A 398 19.17 54.90 20.68
CA SER A 398 20.13 54.91 19.55
C SER A 398 21.64 54.73 19.78
N SER A 399 22.20 53.77 19.03
CA SER A 399 23.34 53.91 18.07
C SER A 399 23.86 52.49 17.73
N SER A 400 23.75 51.99 16.49
CA SER A 400 24.82 51.98 15.44
C SER A 400 26.19 51.51 15.98
N SER A 401 26.94 50.57 15.40
CA SER A 401 27.35 50.40 13.99
C SER A 401 28.22 49.13 13.83
N SER A 402 28.62 48.85 12.58
CA SER A 402 29.70 47.97 12.08
C SER A 402 29.20 46.75 11.29
N ASP A 403 29.66 46.45 10.07
CA ASP A 403 30.55 47.14 9.13
C ASP A 403 30.41 46.47 7.75
N GLU A 404 30.60 47.29 6.70
CA GLU A 404 31.15 47.04 5.34
C GLU A 404 30.80 45.74 4.57
N SER A 405 30.06 45.78 3.45
CA SER A 405 30.42 46.24 2.08
C SER A 405 31.56 45.46 1.41
N ASP A 406 31.23 44.58 0.45
CA ASP A 406 31.58 44.75 -0.98
C ASP A 406 31.29 43.50 -1.82
N ARG A 407 30.49 43.65 -2.89
CA ARG A 407 30.87 43.29 -4.28
C ARG A 407 29.67 43.31 -5.21
N GLU A 408 29.59 44.39 -5.96
CA GLU A 408 28.73 44.56 -7.12
C GLU A 408 29.49 44.23 -8.43
N LYS A 409 28.70 43.99 -9.49
CA LYS A 409 29.03 44.09 -10.93
C LYS A 409 29.75 42.91 -11.62
N ARG A 410 28.92 42.12 -12.32
CA ARG A 410 29.23 41.61 -13.67
C ARG A 410 28.08 41.92 -14.62
N LYS A 411 28.25 42.93 -15.48
CA LYS A 411 27.51 43.05 -16.75
C LYS A 411 28.42 43.59 -17.85
N ARG A 412 28.44 42.80 -18.94
CA ARG A 412 28.71 43.14 -20.35
C ARG A 412 30.16 43.36 -20.79
N ARG A 413 30.59 42.49 -21.70
CA ARG A 413 31.18 42.89 -22.98
C ARG A 413 30.84 41.87 -24.07
N ARG A 414 30.40 42.37 -25.22
CA ARG A 414 30.11 41.66 -26.49
C ARG A 414 31.02 42.30 -27.55
N ARG A 415 31.39 41.51 -28.57
CA ARG A 415 32.21 41.77 -29.77
C ARG A 415 33.71 41.47 -29.65
N SER A 416 34.12 40.31 -30.18
CA SER A 416 34.73 40.25 -31.51
C SER A 416 33.84 39.42 -32.43
#